data_AF-A0A535VUZ7-F1
#
_entry.id   AF-A0A535VUZ7-F1
#
_cell.length_a   1.000
_cell.length_b   1.000
_cell.length_c   1.000
_cell.angle_alpha   90.00
_cell.angle_beta   90.00
_cell.angle_gamma   90.00
#
_symmetry.space_group_name_H-M   'P 1'
#
loop_
_entity.id
_entity.type
_entity.pdbx_description
1 polymer ?
#
loop_
_entity_poly.entity_id
_entity_poly.type
_entity_poly.pdbx_seq_one_letter_code
_entity_poly.pdbx_strand_id
1 'polypeptide(L)'
;MADRRADEPPPEPTSFSAFDHLLDTCRRTRAALLSIVNDEERDGEAVRDLLAREALGHVEAVLDGLILLARTGGLSSDELRMLVRRAGIVGPARPGSPEAVAAEQEAAHARPALRAIDGRTMLAAGHARVVFSVIPQLPPEAVAWPRRHPTYADIPVPRSEGELMLRAEELARVVWRVAAGDERRDEPLRRTLAFYEAGSRLSVRGGFRAA
;
A
#
# COMPACT_ATOMS: atom_id res chain seq x y z
N MET A 1 -11.13 29.70 -21.82
CA MET A 1 -10.75 30.70 -20.81
C MET A 1 -9.96 29.97 -19.74
N ALA A 2 -8.75 30.47 -19.46
CA ALA A 2 -7.71 29.96 -18.55
C ALA A 2 -8.26 29.44 -17.21
N ASP A 3 -7.87 28.25 -16.74
CA ASP A 3 -6.62 27.92 -16.03
C ASP A 3 -6.38 28.79 -14.77
N ARG A 4 -6.65 28.18 -13.61
CA ARG A 4 -6.20 28.56 -12.25
C ARG A 4 -6.81 27.58 -11.22
N ARG A 5 -6.16 26.43 -11.00
CA ARG A 5 -6.19 25.69 -9.70
C ARG A 5 -4.84 25.01 -9.43
N ALA A 6 -3.75 25.67 -9.82
CA ALA A 6 -2.38 25.20 -9.60
C ALA A 6 -1.73 25.78 -8.33
N ASP A 7 -2.51 26.27 -7.36
CA ASP A 7 -1.94 27.01 -6.22
C ASP A 7 -2.78 26.83 -4.93
N GLU A 8 -3.13 25.58 -4.60
CA GLU A 8 -3.54 25.31 -3.22
C GLU A 8 -2.28 25.30 -2.34
N PRO A 9 -2.23 26.13 -1.27
CA PRO A 9 -1.09 26.14 -0.37
C PRO A 9 -0.91 24.76 0.26
N PRO A 10 0.34 24.31 0.49
CA PRO A 10 0.59 23.05 1.18
C PRO A 10 -0.18 23.06 2.51
N PRO A 11 -0.84 21.96 2.87
CA PRO A 11 -1.58 21.90 4.12
C PRO A 11 -0.67 22.24 5.28
N GLU A 12 -1.19 23.03 6.23
CA GLU A 12 -0.47 23.36 7.45
C GLU A 12 0.06 22.08 8.10
N PRO A 13 1.35 22.05 8.47
CA PRO A 13 1.93 20.89 9.12
C PRO A 13 1.15 20.60 10.40
N THR A 14 0.80 19.34 10.59
CA THR A 14 0.19 18.88 11.83
C THR A 14 1.24 18.90 12.93
N SER A 15 0.83 18.80 14.20
CA SER A 15 1.78 18.57 15.30
C SER A 15 2.44 17.16 15.23
N PHE A 16 2.17 16.38 14.19
CA PHE A 16 2.63 15.01 13.99
C PHE A 16 3.43 14.90 12.68
N SER A 17 4.71 15.25 12.72
CA SER A 17 5.62 15.25 11.56
C SER A 17 5.68 13.91 10.80
N ALA A 18 5.50 12.78 11.49
CA ALA A 18 5.45 11.46 10.86
C ALA A 18 4.21 11.29 9.97
N PHE A 19 3.07 11.86 10.35
CA PHE A 19 1.85 11.84 9.54
C PHE A 19 1.94 12.80 8.37
N ASP A 20 2.52 13.99 8.57
CA ASP A 20 2.74 14.94 7.48
C ASP A 20 3.67 14.36 6.42
N HIS A 21 4.76 13.71 6.84
CA HIS A 21 5.67 13.03 5.93
C HIS A 21 4.94 11.93 5.14
N LEU A 22 4.10 11.14 5.80
CA LEU A 22 3.32 10.09 5.14
C LEU A 22 2.36 10.65 4.07
N LEU A 23 1.66 11.75 4.39
CA LEU A 23 0.78 12.41 3.42
C LEU A 23 1.57 13.02 2.25
N ASP A 24 2.73 13.60 2.52
CA ASP A 24 3.62 14.13 1.49
C ASP A 24 4.10 13.02 0.55
N THR A 25 4.57 11.89 1.10
CA THR A 25 4.93 10.70 0.33
C THR A 25 3.76 10.24 -0.55
N CYS A 26 2.53 10.25 -0.03
CA CYS A 26 1.35 9.88 -0.82
C CYS A 26 1.08 10.87 -1.96
N ARG A 27 1.21 12.18 -1.72
CA ARG A 27 1.01 13.23 -2.74
C ARG A 27 2.06 13.15 -3.84
N ARG A 28 3.33 13.03 -3.46
CA ARG A 28 4.45 12.95 -4.41
C ARG A 28 4.38 11.67 -5.23
N THR A 29 4.06 10.54 -4.61
CA THR A 29 3.84 9.27 -5.32
C THR A 29 2.65 9.34 -6.26
N ARG A 30 1.52 9.93 -5.82
CA ARG A 30 0.36 10.18 -6.70
C ARG A 30 0.77 11.02 -7.92
N ALA A 31 1.48 12.13 -7.72
CA ALA A 31 1.91 13.00 -8.80
C ALA A 31 2.83 12.30 -9.81
N ALA A 32 3.73 11.43 -9.33
CA ALA A 32 4.59 10.58 -10.15
C ALA A 32 3.79 9.57 -10.99
N LEU A 33 2.85 8.85 -10.36
CA LEU A 33 1.99 7.90 -11.07
C LEU A 33 1.09 8.60 -12.10
N LEU A 34 0.62 9.81 -11.81
CA LEU A 34 -0.18 10.58 -12.77
C LEU A 34 0.61 11.02 -14.00
N SER A 35 1.88 11.42 -13.84
CA SER A 35 2.70 11.73 -15.02
C SER A 35 2.84 10.51 -15.95
N ILE A 36 2.95 9.31 -15.40
CA ILE A 36 3.01 8.06 -16.17
C ILE A 36 1.66 7.74 -16.82
N VAL A 37 0.55 7.93 -16.09
CA VAL A 37 -0.80 7.65 -16.61
C VAL A 37 -1.23 8.63 -17.70
N ASN A 38 -0.75 9.87 -17.65
CA ASN A 38 -1.12 10.93 -18.59
C ASN A 38 -0.12 11.10 -19.76
N ASP A 39 0.95 10.29 -19.84
CA ASP A 39 2.07 10.50 -20.78
C ASP A 39 2.66 11.92 -20.68
N GLU A 40 2.72 12.49 -19.47
CA GLU A 40 3.34 13.81 -19.26
C GLU A 40 4.86 13.70 -19.41
N GLU A 41 5.43 14.52 -20.29
CA GLU A 41 6.88 14.61 -20.49
C GLU A 41 7.54 15.22 -19.24
N ARG A 42 7.83 14.36 -18.25
CA ARG A 42 8.65 14.65 -17.08
C ARG A 42 9.98 13.94 -17.19
N ASP A 43 10.93 14.37 -16.37
CA ASP A 43 12.17 13.63 -16.14
C ASP A 43 11.83 12.24 -15.58
N GLY A 44 11.73 11.26 -16.49
CA GLY A 44 11.35 9.89 -16.18
C GLY A 44 12.35 9.21 -15.26
N GLU A 45 13.61 9.65 -15.24
CA GLU A 45 14.61 9.16 -14.28
C GLU A 45 14.28 9.65 -12.88
N ALA A 46 14.02 10.95 -12.71
CA ALA A 46 13.60 11.52 -11.43
C ALA A 46 12.31 10.89 -10.89
N VAL A 47 11.34 10.60 -11.77
CA VAL A 47 10.09 9.90 -11.41
C VAL A 47 10.37 8.49 -10.90
N ARG A 48 11.17 7.70 -11.63
CA ARG A 48 11.54 6.34 -11.23
C ARG A 48 12.32 6.32 -9.91
N ASP A 49 13.23 7.25 -9.73
CA ASP A 49 14.02 7.43 -8.51
C ASP A 49 13.16 7.74 -7.28
N LEU A 50 12.14 8.58 -7.45
CA LEU A 50 11.17 8.90 -6.40
C LEU A 50 10.36 7.65 -6.03
N LEU A 51 9.87 6.90 -7.01
CA LEU A 51 9.11 5.68 -6.76
C LEU A 51 9.98 4.61 -6.08
N ALA A 52 11.22 4.44 -6.52
CA ALA A 52 12.16 3.46 -5.96
C ALA A 52 12.55 3.77 -4.50
N ARG A 53 12.68 5.06 -4.14
CA ARG A 53 13.11 5.47 -2.80
C ARG A 53 11.95 5.71 -1.84
N GLU A 54 10.96 6.51 -2.26
CA GLU A 54 9.91 6.98 -1.36
C GLU A 54 8.70 6.05 -1.35
N ALA A 55 8.17 5.72 -2.53
CA ALA A 55 6.97 4.88 -2.62
C ALA A 55 7.24 3.44 -2.17
N LEU A 56 8.39 2.88 -2.57
CA LEU A 56 8.77 1.52 -2.15
C LEU A 56 8.98 1.45 -0.63
N GLY A 57 9.75 2.39 -0.06
CA GLY A 57 9.95 2.45 1.39
C GLY A 57 8.65 2.64 2.18
N HIS A 58 7.69 3.40 1.65
CA HIS A 58 6.35 3.50 2.24
C HIS A 58 5.61 2.15 2.23
N VAL A 59 5.58 1.45 1.10
CA VAL A 59 4.85 0.17 1.00
C VAL A 59 5.52 -0.93 1.81
N GLU A 60 6.86 -0.93 1.91
CA GLU A 60 7.60 -1.82 2.82
C GLU A 60 7.19 -1.57 4.27
N ALA A 61 7.12 -0.31 4.72
CA ALA A 61 6.64 0.03 6.05
C ALA A 61 5.17 -0.38 6.28
N VAL A 62 4.31 -0.32 5.24
CA VAL A 62 2.95 -0.86 5.32
C VAL A 62 2.98 -2.37 5.53
N LEU A 63 3.72 -3.12 4.71
CA LEU A 63 3.80 -4.57 4.78
C LEU A 63 4.35 -5.04 6.14
N ASP A 64 5.47 -4.46 6.58
CA ASP A 64 6.09 -4.78 7.87
C ASP A 64 5.14 -4.46 9.02
N GLY A 65 4.45 -3.32 8.97
CA GLY A 65 3.50 -2.94 10.01
C GLY A 65 2.27 -3.84 10.04
N LEU A 66 1.77 -4.30 8.88
CA LEU A 66 0.69 -5.28 8.82
C LEU A 66 1.13 -6.61 9.41
N ILE A 67 2.32 -7.10 9.07
CA ILE A 67 2.89 -8.34 9.60
C ILE A 67 3.08 -8.26 11.12
N LEU A 68 3.65 -7.16 11.62
CA LEU A 68 3.93 -6.98 13.05
C LEU A 68 2.66 -6.75 13.88
N LEU A 69 1.61 -6.14 13.31
CA LEU A 69 0.33 -5.92 13.97
C LEU A 69 -0.64 -7.10 13.81
N ALA A 70 -0.38 -8.03 12.88
CA ALA A 70 -1.22 -9.19 12.66
C ALA A 70 -1.26 -10.04 13.95
N ARG A 71 -2.43 -10.10 14.58
CA ARG A 71 -2.65 -10.98 15.72
C ARG A 71 -2.80 -12.40 15.19
N THR A 72 -2.05 -13.34 15.75
CA THR A 72 -2.11 -14.77 15.38
C THR A 72 -3.51 -15.39 15.51
N GLY A 73 -4.42 -14.78 16.29
CA GLY A 73 -5.83 -15.18 16.38
C GLY A 73 -6.80 -14.47 15.42
N GLY A 74 -6.33 -13.53 14.60
CA GLY A 74 -7.16 -12.77 13.65
C GLY A 74 -7.23 -13.37 12.25
N LEU A 75 -6.42 -14.39 11.96
CA LEU A 75 -6.41 -15.12 10.69
C LEU A 75 -7.12 -16.45 10.86
N SER A 76 -8.08 -16.74 9.98
CA SER A 76 -8.69 -18.06 9.90
C SER A 76 -7.66 -19.10 9.41
N SER A 77 -7.89 -20.37 9.72
CA SER A 77 -7.01 -21.45 9.23
C SER A 77 -6.94 -21.52 7.70
N ASP A 78 -8.01 -21.13 7.00
CA ASP A 78 -8.02 -21.11 5.53
C ASP A 78 -7.17 -19.97 4.96
N GLU A 79 -7.20 -18.80 5.60
CA GLU A 79 -6.32 -17.68 5.23
C GLU A 79 -4.85 -18.00 5.49
N LEU A 80 -4.53 -18.61 6.64
CA LEU A 80 -3.17 -19.06 6.93
C LEU A 80 -2.69 -20.06 5.87
N ARG A 81 -3.51 -21.05 5.50
CA ARG A 81 -3.17 -22.00 4.43
C ARG A 81 -3.00 -21.32 3.07
N MET A 82 -3.79 -20.29 2.78
CA MET A 82 -3.66 -19.51 1.54
C MET A 82 -2.33 -18.75 1.52
N LEU A 83 -1.99 -18.05 2.60
CA LEU A 83 -0.73 -17.29 2.73
C LEU A 83 0.49 -18.22 2.65
N VAL A 84 0.48 -19.34 3.37
CA VAL A 84 1.55 -20.36 3.36
C VAL A 84 1.78 -20.90 1.95
N ARG A 85 0.71 -21.29 1.25
CA ARG A 85 0.81 -21.78 -0.14
C ARG A 85 1.39 -20.72 -1.08
N ARG A 86 0.98 -19.46 -0.90
CA ARG A 86 1.45 -18.33 -1.72
C ARG A 86 2.92 -17.99 -1.48
N ALA A 87 3.39 -18.11 -0.24
CA ALA A 87 4.79 -17.94 0.11
C ALA A 87 5.69 -19.07 -0.45
N GLY A 88 5.12 -20.05 -1.16
CA GLY A 88 5.84 -21.21 -1.66
C GLY A 88 6.29 -22.16 -0.56
N ILE A 89 5.75 -22.00 0.66
CA ILE A 89 5.99 -22.93 1.76
C ILE A 89 5.24 -24.21 1.38
N VAL A 90 6.02 -25.22 1.03
CA VAL A 90 5.54 -26.54 0.63
C VAL A 90 4.70 -27.14 1.77
N GLY A 91 3.74 -28.00 1.42
CA GLY A 91 2.83 -28.61 2.38
C GLY A 91 3.61 -29.17 3.58
N PRO A 92 3.06 -29.04 4.81
CA PRO A 92 3.78 -29.41 6.02
C PRO A 92 4.25 -30.86 5.91
N ALA A 93 5.51 -31.11 6.28
CA ALA A 93 6.07 -32.45 6.30
C ALA A 93 5.16 -33.40 7.10
N ARG A 94 5.09 -34.66 6.68
CA ARG A 94 4.21 -35.65 7.33
C ARG A 94 4.53 -35.72 8.83
N PRO A 95 3.53 -35.62 9.73
CA PRO A 95 3.79 -35.65 11.17
C PRO A 95 4.63 -36.88 11.57
N GLY A 96 5.68 -36.64 12.36
CA GLY A 96 6.62 -37.67 12.80
C GLY A 96 7.71 -38.05 11.78
N SER A 97 7.76 -37.42 10.60
CA SER A 97 8.90 -37.58 9.70
C SER A 97 10.15 -36.86 10.23
N PRO A 98 11.37 -37.29 9.83
CA PRO A 98 12.59 -36.56 10.17
C PRO A 98 12.57 -35.09 9.73
N GLU A 99 11.90 -34.83 8.60
CA GLU A 99 11.73 -33.49 8.02
C GLU A 99 10.76 -32.62 8.86
N ALA A 100 9.69 -33.21 9.42
CA ALA A 100 8.80 -32.52 10.34
C ALA A 100 9.49 -32.19 11.67
N VAL A 101 10.29 -33.13 12.21
CA VAL A 101 11.08 -32.90 13.43
C VAL A 101 12.14 -31.82 13.20
N ALA A 102 12.83 -31.84 12.06
CA ALA A 102 13.80 -30.81 11.70
C ALA A 102 13.14 -29.43 11.55
N ALA A 103 11.99 -29.35 10.89
CA ALA A 103 11.23 -28.10 10.75
C ALA A 103 10.71 -27.57 12.11
N GLU A 104 10.23 -28.44 12.99
CA GLU A 104 9.83 -28.06 14.36
C GLU A 104 11.02 -27.56 15.18
N GLN A 105 12.17 -28.23 15.07
CA GLN A 105 13.41 -27.78 15.72
C GLN A 105 13.87 -26.44 15.16
N GLU A 106 13.90 -26.26 13.84
CA GLU A 106 14.25 -24.99 13.21
C GLU A 106 13.30 -23.88 13.65
N ALA A 107 11.98 -24.10 13.64
CA ALA A 107 10.99 -23.14 14.13
C ALA A 107 11.15 -22.81 15.63
N ALA A 108 11.54 -23.80 16.45
CA ALA A 108 11.82 -23.60 17.87
C ALA A 108 13.08 -22.74 18.11
N HIS A 109 14.10 -22.86 17.25
CA HIS A 109 15.31 -22.03 17.29
C HIS A 109 15.10 -20.66 16.64
N ALA A 110 14.30 -20.61 15.58
CA ALA A 110 13.93 -19.42 14.83
C ALA A 110 12.72 -18.69 15.46
N ARG A 111 12.53 -18.80 16.79
CA ARG A 111 11.53 -17.98 17.48
C ARG A 111 11.82 -16.53 17.13
N PRO A 112 10.94 -15.86 16.37
CA PRO A 112 11.18 -14.47 16.02
C PRO A 112 11.24 -13.70 17.33
N ALA A 113 12.35 -13.01 17.56
CA ALA A 113 12.42 -12.04 18.65
C ALA A 113 11.21 -11.11 18.51
N LEU A 114 10.52 -10.80 19.62
CA LEU A 114 9.48 -9.79 19.63
C LEU A 114 10.11 -8.49 19.13
N ARG A 115 9.92 -8.17 17.85
CA ARG A 115 10.46 -6.95 17.25
C ARG A 115 9.58 -5.81 17.74
N ALA A 116 10.21 -4.82 18.36
CA ALA A 116 9.53 -3.56 18.62
C ALA A 116 9.12 -2.96 17.27
N ILE A 117 7.82 -2.67 17.11
CA ILE A 117 7.33 -1.91 15.97
C ILE A 117 7.62 -0.43 16.22
N ASP A 118 8.27 0.24 15.28
CA ASP A 118 8.45 1.68 15.38
C ASP A 118 7.16 2.42 15.00
N GLY A 119 7.02 3.66 15.48
CA GLY A 119 5.80 4.44 15.29
C GLY A 119 5.46 4.73 13.82
N ARG A 120 6.45 4.81 12.91
CA ARG A 120 6.20 5.08 11.48
C ARG A 120 5.61 3.85 10.80
N THR A 121 6.17 2.68 11.07
CA THR A 121 5.68 1.39 10.57
C THR A 121 4.26 1.11 11.06
N MET A 122 3.98 1.38 12.34
CA MET A 122 2.62 1.29 12.88
C MET A 122 1.65 2.27 12.21
N LEU A 123 2.08 3.52 12.00
CA LEU A 123 1.27 4.54 11.35
C LEU A 123 0.98 4.21 9.88
N ALA A 124 1.97 3.72 9.14
CA ALA A 124 1.83 3.32 7.74
C ALA A 124 0.78 2.21 7.58
N ALA A 125 0.85 1.17 8.42
CA ALA A 125 -0.14 0.08 8.42
C ALA A 125 -1.55 0.56 8.82
N GLY A 126 -1.66 1.43 9.82
CA GLY A 126 -2.94 2.05 10.21
C GLY A 126 -3.54 2.90 9.09
N HIS A 127 -2.71 3.73 8.44
CA HIS A 127 -3.10 4.53 7.29
C HIS A 127 -3.57 3.66 6.13
N ALA A 128 -2.82 2.61 5.76
CA ALA A 128 -3.21 1.71 4.68
C ALA A 128 -4.58 1.08 4.90
N ARG A 129 -4.88 0.62 6.13
CA ARG A 129 -6.22 0.11 6.51
C ARG A 129 -7.32 1.11 6.21
N VAL A 130 -7.15 2.36 6.63
CA VAL A 130 -8.11 3.43 6.38
C VAL A 130 -8.23 3.71 4.89
N VAL A 131 -7.11 3.89 4.18
CA VAL A 131 -7.09 4.15 2.74
C VAL A 131 -7.87 3.10 1.96
N PHE A 132 -7.58 1.82 2.17
CA PHE A 132 -8.28 0.73 1.47
C PHE A 132 -9.79 0.73 1.73
N SER A 133 -10.24 1.13 2.92
CA SER A 133 -11.66 1.20 3.25
C SER A 133 -12.40 2.35 2.56
N VAL A 134 -11.69 3.42 2.20
CA VAL A 134 -12.30 4.64 1.67
C VAL A 134 -12.15 4.80 0.15
N ILE A 135 -11.27 4.04 -0.51
CA ILE A 135 -11.12 4.06 -1.98
C ILE A 135 -12.48 4.00 -2.71
N PRO A 136 -13.42 3.09 -2.38
CA PRO A 136 -14.67 2.96 -3.14
C PRO A 136 -15.63 4.14 -2.95
N GLN A 137 -15.37 4.98 -1.95
CA GLN A 137 -16.17 6.13 -1.57
C GLN A 137 -15.59 7.44 -2.16
N LEU A 138 -14.49 7.37 -2.91
CA LEU A 138 -13.92 8.54 -3.57
C LEU A 138 -14.93 9.13 -4.58
N PRO A 139 -15.21 10.45 -4.50
CA PRO A 139 -16.12 11.08 -5.43
C PRO A 139 -15.49 11.17 -6.84
N PRO A 140 -16.29 11.25 -7.92
CA PRO A 140 -15.78 11.22 -9.29
C PRO A 140 -14.70 12.27 -9.61
N GLU A 141 -14.82 13.48 -9.05
CA GLU A 141 -13.84 14.57 -9.19
C GLU A 141 -12.48 14.24 -8.55
N ALA A 142 -12.44 13.28 -7.63
CA ALA A 142 -11.22 12.82 -6.99
C ALA A 142 -10.54 11.67 -7.75
N VAL A 143 -11.19 11.10 -8.77
CA VAL A 143 -10.69 9.96 -9.54
C VAL A 143 -9.97 10.45 -10.79
N ALA A 144 -8.64 10.30 -10.80
CA ALA A 144 -7.82 10.74 -11.93
C ALA A 144 -7.57 9.64 -12.97
N TRP A 145 -8.01 8.40 -12.73
CA TRP A 145 -7.85 7.32 -13.72
C TRP A 145 -8.67 7.59 -14.99
N PRO A 146 -8.06 7.53 -16.20
CA PRO A 146 -8.73 7.91 -17.44
C PRO A 146 -9.78 6.87 -17.87
N ARG A 147 -11.04 7.14 -17.53
CA ARG A 147 -12.22 6.33 -17.91
C ARG A 147 -13.43 7.23 -18.19
N ARG A 148 -14.37 6.74 -19.01
CA ARG A 148 -15.61 7.46 -19.37
C ARG A 148 -16.46 7.83 -18.14
N HIS A 149 -16.48 6.97 -17.13
CA HIS A 149 -17.15 7.20 -15.86
C HIS A 149 -16.12 7.03 -14.74
N PRO A 150 -15.48 8.11 -14.26
CA PRO A 150 -14.45 8.05 -13.22
C PRO A 150 -15.06 7.55 -11.91
N THR A 151 -14.64 6.36 -11.48
CA THR A 151 -15.05 5.76 -10.22
C THR A 151 -14.05 4.70 -9.76
N TYR A 152 -13.98 4.53 -8.45
CA TYR A 152 -13.31 3.42 -7.79
C TYR A 152 -14.27 2.54 -6.99
N ALA A 153 -15.59 2.73 -7.13
CA ALA A 153 -16.62 1.99 -6.41
C ALA A 153 -16.57 0.47 -6.67
N ASP A 154 -15.94 0.06 -7.76
CA ASP A 154 -15.72 -1.34 -8.14
C ASP A 154 -14.50 -1.99 -7.47
N ILE A 155 -13.63 -1.22 -6.82
CA ILE A 155 -12.47 -1.75 -6.09
C ILE A 155 -12.97 -2.36 -4.77
N PRO A 156 -12.77 -3.66 -4.50
CA PRO A 156 -13.26 -4.28 -3.28
C PRO A 156 -12.45 -3.83 -2.06
N VAL A 157 -13.15 -3.52 -0.95
CA VAL A 157 -12.53 -3.30 0.36
C VAL A 157 -12.02 -4.64 0.91
N PRO A 158 -10.76 -4.74 1.35
CA PRO A 158 -10.26 -5.92 2.07
C PRO A 158 -11.08 -6.19 3.33
N ARG A 159 -11.60 -7.40 3.45
CA ARG A 159 -12.47 -7.81 4.57
C ARG A 159 -11.73 -8.56 5.66
N SER A 160 -10.45 -8.85 5.43
CA SER A 160 -9.62 -9.58 6.37
C SER A 160 -8.17 -9.12 6.33
N GLU A 161 -7.40 -9.50 7.35
CA GLU A 161 -5.97 -9.21 7.42
C GLU A 161 -5.20 -9.88 6.27
N GLY A 162 -5.60 -11.09 5.86
CA GLY A 162 -5.01 -11.77 4.71
C GLY A 162 -5.24 -11.03 3.40
N GLU A 163 -6.48 -10.57 3.14
CA GLU A 163 -6.78 -9.76 1.95
C GLU A 163 -6.03 -8.42 1.97
N LEU A 164 -5.89 -7.80 3.14
CA LEU A 164 -5.18 -6.55 3.31
C LEU A 164 -3.69 -6.70 2.99
N MET A 165 -3.04 -7.77 3.46
CA MET A 165 -1.67 -8.12 3.10
C MET A 165 -1.52 -8.35 1.61
N LEU A 166 -2.45 -9.08 0.97
CA LEU A 166 -2.43 -9.29 -0.48
C LEU A 166 -2.54 -7.98 -1.27
N ARG A 167 -3.32 -7.00 -0.78
CA ARG A 167 -3.39 -5.67 -1.41
C ARG A 167 -2.10 -4.89 -1.22
N ALA A 168 -1.49 -4.92 -0.04
CA ALA A 168 -0.19 -4.29 0.19
C ALA A 168 0.92 -4.92 -0.68
N GLU A 169 0.93 -6.25 -0.87
CA GLU A 169 1.86 -6.93 -1.78
C GLU A 169 1.63 -6.53 -3.25
N GLU A 170 0.37 -6.35 -3.66
CA GLU A 170 0.05 -5.83 -4.99
C GLU A 170 0.59 -4.41 -5.18
N LEU A 171 0.42 -3.53 -4.18
CA LEU A 171 1.02 -2.18 -4.21
C LEU A 171 2.54 -2.26 -4.39
N ALA A 172 3.21 -3.11 -3.61
CA ALA A 172 4.68 -3.24 -3.65
C ALA A 172 5.15 -3.67 -5.04
N ARG A 173 4.52 -4.71 -5.59
CA ARG A 173 4.85 -5.22 -6.93
C ARG A 173 4.62 -4.18 -8.01
N VAL A 174 3.53 -3.43 -7.94
CA VAL A 174 3.24 -2.38 -8.94
C VAL A 174 4.22 -1.22 -8.81
N VAL A 175 4.50 -0.73 -7.60
CA VAL A 175 5.47 0.36 -7.38
C VAL A 175 6.85 -0.04 -7.90
N TRP A 176 7.32 -1.25 -7.54
CA TRP A 176 8.60 -1.76 -8.02
C TRP A 176 8.65 -1.87 -9.55
N ARG A 177 7.60 -2.45 -10.15
CA ARG A 177 7.48 -2.60 -11.61
C ARG A 177 7.55 -1.26 -12.33
N VAL A 178 6.82 -0.25 -11.84
CA VAL A 178 6.80 1.09 -12.44
C VAL A 178 8.14 1.79 -12.22
N ALA A 179 8.75 1.66 -11.04
CA ALA A 179 10.10 2.18 -10.79
C ALA A 179 11.16 1.54 -11.72
N ALA A 180 10.94 0.28 -12.13
CA ALA A 180 11.77 -0.41 -13.12
C ALA A 180 11.45 -0.04 -14.59
N GLY A 181 10.47 0.83 -14.83
CA GLY A 181 10.10 1.33 -16.16
C GLY A 181 9.01 0.53 -16.89
N ASP A 182 8.36 -0.45 -16.27
CA ASP A 182 7.14 -1.07 -16.83
C ASP A 182 5.91 -0.23 -16.44
N GLU A 183 5.54 0.66 -17.37
CA GLU A 183 4.46 1.65 -17.26
C GLU A 183 3.11 1.16 -17.80
N ARG A 184 2.95 -0.15 -17.94
CA ARG A 184 1.71 -0.74 -18.45
C ARG A 184 0.47 -0.30 -17.65
N ARG A 185 -0.50 0.28 -18.37
CA ARG A 185 -1.79 0.74 -17.85
C ARG A 185 -2.77 -0.40 -17.65
N ASP A 186 -2.55 -1.15 -16.59
CA ASP A 186 -3.41 -2.25 -16.19
C ASP A 186 -4.21 -1.96 -14.92
N GLU A 187 -5.08 -2.89 -14.61
CA GLU A 187 -5.99 -2.81 -13.48
C GLU A 187 -5.25 -2.78 -12.11
N PRO A 188 -4.12 -3.50 -11.91
CA PRO A 188 -3.22 -3.25 -10.77
C PRO A 188 -2.69 -1.82 -10.67
N LEU A 189 -2.24 -1.20 -11.77
CA LEU A 189 -1.80 0.21 -11.75
C LEU A 189 -2.94 1.14 -11.32
N ARG A 190 -4.15 0.89 -11.82
CA ARG A 190 -5.35 1.65 -11.40
C ARG A 190 -5.57 1.60 -9.89
N ARG A 191 -5.50 0.41 -9.30
CA ARG A 191 -5.69 0.24 -7.85
C ARG A 191 -4.57 0.89 -7.03
N THR A 192 -3.33 0.83 -7.51
CA THR A 192 -2.20 1.52 -6.87
C THR A 192 -2.36 3.03 -6.93
N LEU A 193 -2.79 3.59 -8.08
CA LEU A 193 -3.13 5.00 -8.18
C LEU A 193 -4.25 5.36 -7.20
N ALA A 194 -5.34 4.57 -7.16
CA ALA A 194 -6.46 4.78 -6.25
C ALA A 194 -6.04 4.85 -4.78
N PHE A 195 -5.11 3.99 -4.37
CA PHE A 195 -4.54 4.00 -3.02
C PHE A 195 -3.87 5.34 -2.70
N TYR A 196 -2.98 5.82 -3.55
CA TYR A 196 -2.29 7.10 -3.33
C TYR A 196 -3.21 8.32 -3.50
N GLU A 197 -4.24 8.22 -4.35
CA GLU A 197 -5.32 9.20 -4.48
C GLU A 197 -6.15 9.33 -3.21
N ALA A 198 -6.53 8.21 -2.59
CA ALA A 198 -7.22 8.22 -1.31
C ALA A 198 -6.29 8.68 -0.17
N GLY A 199 -5.07 8.13 -0.09
CA GLY A 199 -4.10 8.42 0.96
C GLY A 199 -3.68 9.88 1.03
N SER A 200 -3.42 10.51 -0.12
CA SER A 200 -3.05 11.94 -0.17
C SER A 200 -4.12 12.90 0.33
N ARG A 201 -5.37 12.44 0.42
CA ARG A 201 -6.54 13.24 0.83
C ARG A 201 -6.98 13.00 2.27
N LEU A 202 -6.43 12.00 2.95
CA LEU A 202 -6.70 11.79 4.36
C LEU A 202 -6.13 12.97 5.17
N SER A 203 -6.99 13.66 5.91
CA SER A 203 -6.59 14.74 6.82
C SER A 203 -6.85 14.35 8.27
N VAL A 204 -6.07 14.91 9.21
CA VAL A 204 -6.21 14.64 10.66
C VAL A 204 -7.62 14.98 11.19
N ARG A 205 -8.40 15.80 10.47
CA ARG A 205 -9.78 16.16 10.83
C ARG A 205 -10.82 15.11 10.44
N GLY A 206 -10.42 13.92 9.97
CA GLY A 206 -11.33 12.80 9.69
C GLY A 206 -12.20 12.97 8.44
N GLY A 207 -11.96 14.00 7.63
CA GLY A 207 -12.68 14.26 6.39
C GLY A 207 -11.75 14.25 5.18
N PHE A 208 -12.23 13.70 4.07
CA PHE A 208 -11.68 13.96 2.75
C PHE A 208 -11.71 15.47 2.51
N ARG A 209 -10.55 16.08 2.24
CA ARG A 209 -10.56 17.42 1.66
C ARG A 209 -11.04 17.29 0.21
N ALA A 210 -12.20 17.87 -0.08
CA ALA A 210 -12.57 18.19 -1.45
C ALA A 210 -11.60 19.29 -1.95
N ALA A 211 -11.00 19.07 -3.12
CA ALA A 211 -10.20 20.05 -3.84
C ALA A 211 -11.08 20.91 -4.79
#